data_AF-A0A953SRQ0-F1
#
_entry.id   AF-A0A953SRQ0-F1
#
_cell.length_a   1.000
_cell.length_b   1.000
_cell.length_c   1.000
_cell.angle_alpha   90.00
_cell.angle_beta   90.00
_cell.angle_gamma   90.00
#
_symmetry.space_group_name_H-M   'P 1'
#
loop_
_entity.id
_entity.type
_entity.pdbx_description
1 polymer ?
#
loop_
_entity_poly.entity_id
_entity_poly.type
_entity_poly.pdbx_seq_one_letter_code
_entity_poly.pdbx_strand_id
1 'polypeptide(L)'
;MPLGWGGARNNGTLDLDAIVNFTLVATTIGWTDPANIPADSVTVLFDFFNRDGAVIPVELTSFSAVSSNQDVILNWITATEVNNLRFVIERKSQDSEFQAVGSVQGKGTTTEISNYTFVDKNLSEGTYTYRLKQIDFDGTSSFSNEIETTIEIPLEYSLNQNYPNPFNPSTRIEYSVVSNEYVSLKVYDLLGNEVATLVNEKKDAGKYSVNFDASKLTSGVYIYKLSTNNFIQTKKMMLVK
;
A
#
# COMPACT_ATOMS: atom_id res chain seq x y z
N MET A 1 -17.29 -8.46 65.95
CA MET A 1 -17.76 -7.51 64.91
C MET A 1 -17.60 -6.10 65.50
N PRO A 2 -16.97 -5.14 64.81
CA PRO A 2 -17.17 -4.80 63.39
C PRO A 2 -15.91 -4.92 62.51
N LEU A 3 -16.14 -4.77 61.20
CA LEU A 3 -15.23 -4.86 60.06
C LEU A 3 -14.54 -3.51 59.77
N GLY A 4 -13.31 -3.54 59.24
CA GLY A 4 -12.64 -2.39 58.64
C GLY A 4 -11.84 -2.80 57.40
N TRP A 5 -12.36 -2.44 56.22
CA TRP A 5 -11.63 -2.24 54.96
C TRP A 5 -10.86 -0.90 55.05
N GLY A 6 -9.74 -0.59 54.41
CA GLY A 6 -8.90 -1.17 53.37
C GLY A 6 -7.92 -0.07 52.92
N GLY A 7 -6.82 -0.42 52.23
CA GLY A 7 -5.92 0.56 51.62
C GLY A 7 -4.54 0.00 51.31
N ALA A 8 -4.40 -0.72 50.19
CA ALA A 8 -3.08 -1.08 49.65
C ALA A 8 -2.45 0.16 49.00
N ARG A 9 -1.24 0.53 49.44
CA ARG A 9 -0.42 1.56 48.79
C ARG A 9 0.37 0.89 47.67
N ASN A 10 0.02 1.17 46.41
CA ASN A 10 0.87 0.85 45.27
C ASN A 10 1.95 1.91 45.14
N ASN A 11 3.20 1.57 45.51
CA ASN A 11 4.38 2.34 45.12
C ASN A 11 4.82 1.86 43.73
N GLY A 12 4.30 2.50 42.68
CA GLY A 12 4.88 2.41 41.34
C GLY A 12 5.97 3.46 41.21
N THR A 13 7.20 3.03 40.89
CA THR A 13 8.31 3.92 40.55
C THR A 13 8.05 4.55 39.18
N LEU A 14 8.00 5.88 39.09
CA LEU A 14 7.88 6.61 37.83
C LEU A 14 9.25 6.68 37.15
N ASP A 15 9.28 6.33 35.87
CA ASP A 15 10.45 6.43 35.01
C ASP A 15 10.76 7.91 34.72
N LEU A 16 11.96 8.37 35.06
CA LEU A 16 12.34 9.80 35.11
C LEU A 16 12.81 10.36 33.76
N ASP A 17 12.91 9.52 32.72
CA ASP A 17 13.43 9.92 31.41
C ASP A 17 12.35 10.47 30.44
N ALA A 18 11.11 10.64 30.89
CA ALA A 18 10.00 11.20 30.10
C ALA A 18 9.64 12.67 30.42
N ILE A 19 10.55 13.43 31.05
CA ILE A 19 10.25 14.78 31.54
C ILE A 19 10.59 15.86 30.50
N VAL A 20 9.56 16.42 29.87
CA VAL A 20 9.64 17.72 29.17
C VAL A 20 9.22 18.80 30.16
N ASN A 21 10.09 19.80 30.36
CA ASN A 21 9.96 21.02 31.18
C ASN A 21 8.59 21.27 31.84
N PHE A 22 8.56 21.27 33.18
CA PHE A 22 7.41 21.71 33.97
C PHE A 22 7.56 23.16 34.42
N THR A 23 6.50 23.96 34.28
CA THR A 23 6.35 25.23 35.01
C THR A 23 5.46 24.98 36.21
N LEU A 24 6.00 25.17 37.42
CA LEU A 24 5.23 25.10 38.66
C LEU A 24 4.37 26.36 38.79
N VAL A 25 3.05 26.23 38.75
CA VAL A 25 2.15 27.29 39.19
C VAL A 25 1.49 26.81 40.48
N ALA A 26 1.95 27.35 41.61
CA ALA A 26 1.28 27.15 42.88
C ALA A 26 0.17 28.19 43.02
N THR A 27 -1.09 27.76 42.99
CA THR A 27 -2.21 28.58 43.47
C THR A 27 -2.47 28.23 44.92
N THR A 28 -2.33 29.22 45.80
CA THR A 28 -2.71 29.07 47.21
C THR A 28 -4.22 28.94 47.31
N ILE A 29 -4.73 27.77 47.69
CA ILE A 29 -6.10 27.63 48.16
C ILE A 29 -6.18 28.35 49.52
N GLY A 30 -6.97 29.42 49.58
CA GLY A 30 -7.11 30.24 50.78
C GLY A 30 -7.66 29.42 51.95
N TRP A 31 -6.88 29.32 53.01
CA TRP A 31 -7.37 28.92 54.33
C TRP A 31 -7.49 30.17 55.20
N THR A 32 -8.68 30.41 55.76
CA THR A 32 -8.94 31.50 56.70
C THR A 32 -8.59 31.09 58.13
N ASP A 33 -7.32 30.74 58.42
CA ASP A 33 -6.72 30.77 59.77
C ASP A 33 -5.21 30.39 59.71
N PRO A 34 -4.25 31.25 60.12
CA PRO A 34 -2.81 30.93 60.05
C PRO A 34 -2.27 30.05 61.19
N ALA A 35 -3.08 29.64 62.18
CA ALA A 35 -2.54 29.11 63.44
C ALA A 35 -2.42 27.57 63.57
N ASN A 36 -2.84 26.75 62.60
CA ASN A 36 -2.86 25.30 62.85
C ASN A 36 -2.78 24.39 61.60
N ILE A 37 -1.67 24.45 60.84
CA ILE A 37 -1.36 23.44 59.81
C ILE A 37 -0.52 22.32 60.44
N PRO A 38 -0.98 21.05 60.49
CA PRO A 38 -0.16 19.93 60.93
C PRO A 38 1.02 19.73 59.97
N ALA A 39 2.24 19.66 60.50
CA ALA A 39 3.40 19.18 59.76
C ALA A 39 3.26 17.67 59.57
N ASP A 40 2.57 17.27 58.49
CA ASP A 40 2.78 16.04 57.71
C ASP A 40 1.50 15.65 56.94
N SER A 41 1.17 16.43 55.91
CA SER A 41 0.57 15.94 54.65
C SER A 41 0.23 17.12 53.74
N VAL A 42 1.06 17.36 52.73
CA VAL A 42 0.72 18.24 51.59
C VAL A 42 -0.05 17.38 50.58
N THR A 43 -1.35 17.63 50.43
CA THR A 43 -2.11 17.09 49.30
C THR A 43 -1.79 17.94 48.08
N VAL A 44 -0.91 17.44 47.20
CA VAL A 44 -0.69 18.04 45.89
C VAL A 44 -1.78 17.50 44.97
N LEU A 45 -2.75 18.35 44.61
CA LEU A 45 -3.70 18.04 43.56
C LEU A 45 -2.95 18.18 42.23
N PHE A 46 -2.63 17.06 41.58
CA PHE A 46 -2.17 17.08 40.20
C PHE A 46 -3.40 17.27 39.33
N ASP A 47 -3.71 18.52 38.99
CA ASP A 47 -4.55 18.76 37.82
C ASP A 47 -3.71 18.37 36.61
N PHE A 48 -3.99 17.19 36.05
CA PHE A 48 -3.49 16.82 34.74
C PHE A 48 -4.10 17.81 33.75
N PHE A 49 -3.35 18.87 33.43
CA PHE A 49 -3.61 19.58 32.19
C PHE A 49 -3.41 18.55 31.08
N ASN A 50 -4.51 18.09 30.47
CA ASN A 50 -4.47 17.54 29.13
C ASN A 50 -3.77 18.62 28.29
N ARG A 51 -2.48 18.41 28.05
CA ARG A 51 -1.76 19.15 27.04
C ARG A 51 -2.54 18.85 25.78
N ASP A 52 -3.21 19.85 25.22
CA ASP A 52 -3.53 19.91 23.79
C ASP A 52 -2.18 19.77 23.08
N GLY A 53 -1.73 18.52 22.98
CA GLY A 53 -0.62 18.12 22.17
C GLY A 53 -1.17 18.18 20.77
N ALA A 54 -1.01 19.34 20.13
CA ALA A 54 -1.01 19.39 18.67
C ALA A 54 0.12 18.46 18.22
N VAL A 55 -0.20 17.17 18.11
CA VAL A 55 0.57 16.22 17.33
C VAL A 55 0.50 16.76 15.92
N ILE A 56 1.65 17.21 15.43
CA ILE A 56 1.79 17.65 14.07
C ILE A 56 1.43 16.42 13.23
N PRO A 57 0.40 16.49 12.36
CA PRO A 57 -0.11 15.32 11.66
C PRO A 57 1.00 14.72 10.80
N VAL A 58 0.84 13.43 10.44
CA VAL A 58 1.71 12.80 9.44
C VAL A 58 1.82 13.72 8.22
N GLU A 59 3.05 14.00 7.82
CA GLU A 59 3.32 14.80 6.64
C GLU A 59 3.47 13.87 5.44
N LEU A 60 2.35 13.64 4.76
CA LEU A 60 2.30 12.91 3.51
C LEU A 60 2.96 13.75 2.40
N THR A 61 4.06 13.26 1.84
CA THR A 61 4.74 13.95 0.73
C THR A 61 4.26 13.44 -0.63
N SER A 62 3.74 12.22 -0.68
CA SER A 62 3.11 11.67 -1.89
C SER A 62 2.07 10.61 -1.56
N PHE A 63 1.07 10.51 -2.44
CA PHE A 63 0.14 9.39 -2.50
C PHE A 63 -0.31 9.22 -3.94
N SER A 64 -0.10 8.01 -4.48
CA SER A 64 -0.39 7.70 -5.88
C SER A 64 -1.00 6.30 -6.00
N ALA A 65 -1.79 6.13 -7.07
CA ALA A 65 -2.43 4.88 -7.45
C ALA A 65 -2.12 4.63 -8.92
N VAL A 66 -1.59 3.45 -9.21
CA VAL A 66 -1.26 3.02 -10.57
C VAL A 66 -2.00 1.73 -10.86
N SER A 67 -2.89 1.76 -11.85
CA SER A 67 -3.55 0.55 -12.33
C SER A 67 -2.56 -0.31 -13.13
N SER A 68 -2.67 -1.62 -12.94
CA SER A 68 -1.90 -2.64 -13.65
C SER A 68 -2.80 -3.83 -13.89
N ASN A 69 -3.30 -3.95 -15.13
CA ASN A 69 -4.33 -4.94 -15.48
C ASN A 69 -5.56 -4.80 -14.57
N GLN A 70 -5.86 -5.81 -13.74
CA GLN A 70 -6.97 -5.80 -12.78
C GLN A 70 -6.55 -5.38 -11.36
N ASP A 71 -5.31 -4.95 -11.15
CA ASP A 71 -4.81 -4.57 -9.84
C ASP A 71 -4.56 -3.05 -9.80
N VAL A 72 -4.67 -2.45 -8.61
CA VAL A 72 -4.20 -1.08 -8.33
C VAL A 72 -3.09 -1.15 -7.30
N ILE A 73 -1.93 -0.60 -7.66
CA ILE A 73 -0.79 -0.45 -6.77
C ILE A 73 -0.81 0.96 -6.20
N LEU A 74 -1.04 1.05 -4.90
CA LEU A 74 -0.96 2.28 -4.13
C LEU A 74 0.43 2.44 -3.53
N ASN A 75 1.00 3.64 -3.67
CA ASN A 75 2.27 4.00 -3.05
C ASN A 75 2.14 5.34 -2.34
N TRP A 76 2.71 5.45 -1.15
CA TRP A 76 2.77 6.71 -0.42
C TRP A 76 4.05 6.86 0.37
N ILE A 77 4.41 8.12 0.61
CA ILE A 77 5.59 8.51 1.34
C ILE A 77 5.19 9.49 2.44
N THR A 78 5.72 9.26 3.62
CA THR A 78 5.64 10.19 4.76
C THR A 78 7.01 10.79 4.99
N ALA A 79 7.10 12.10 5.21
CA ALA A 79 8.33 12.75 5.68
C ALA A 79 8.53 12.52 7.18
N THR A 80 7.43 12.65 7.93
CA THR A 80 7.38 12.41 9.37
C THR A 80 6.07 11.72 9.74
N GLU A 81 6.10 10.97 10.82
CA GLU A 81 4.92 10.38 11.45
C GLU A 81 4.94 10.67 12.94
N VAL A 82 3.77 10.93 13.49
CA VAL A 82 3.58 11.16 14.92
C VAL A 82 2.41 10.32 15.36
N ASN A 83 2.64 9.47 16.36
CA ASN A 83 1.61 8.61 16.95
C ASN A 83 0.90 7.67 15.96
N ASN A 84 1.45 7.44 14.77
CA ASN A 84 0.76 6.74 13.70
C ASN A 84 0.74 5.23 13.95
N LEU A 85 -0.43 4.69 14.30
CA LEU A 85 -0.61 3.26 14.45
C LEU A 85 -0.66 2.59 13.08
N ARG A 86 -1.53 3.04 12.18
CA ARG A 86 -1.70 2.42 10.85
C ARG A 86 -2.39 3.31 9.85
N PHE A 87 -2.18 3.01 8.58
CA PHE A 87 -2.98 3.50 7.47
C PHE A 87 -4.03 2.46 7.10
N VAL A 88 -5.29 2.86 7.05
CA VAL A 88 -6.38 2.12 6.42
C VAL A 88 -6.55 2.65 5.01
N ILE A 89 -6.51 1.76 4.02
CA ILE A 89 -6.74 2.10 2.63
C ILE A 89 -8.24 1.99 2.40
N GLU A 90 -8.86 3.10 2.02
CA GLU A 90 -10.27 3.15 1.65
C GLU A 90 -10.41 3.37 0.15
N ARG A 91 -11.36 2.66 -0.46
CA ARG A 91 -11.70 2.72 -1.87
C ARG A 91 -13.19 2.94 -2.05
N LYS A 92 -13.57 3.72 -3.06
CA LYS A 92 -14.93 3.73 -3.63
C LYS A 92 -14.85 3.59 -5.15
N SER A 93 -15.85 2.97 -5.76
CA SER A 93 -16.21 3.16 -7.16
C SER A 93 -17.02 4.45 -7.34
N GLN A 94 -17.15 4.93 -8.59
CA GLN A 94 -17.81 6.20 -8.97
C GLN A 94 -19.11 6.52 -8.20
N ASP A 95 -19.99 5.54 -7.99
CA ASP A 95 -21.30 5.73 -7.35
C ASP A 95 -21.46 4.98 -6.02
N SER A 96 -20.36 4.78 -5.28
CA SER A 96 -20.37 4.02 -4.02
C SER A 96 -19.76 4.79 -2.85
N GLU A 97 -20.07 4.32 -1.64
CA GLU A 97 -19.43 4.80 -0.42
C GLU A 97 -18.02 4.22 -0.27
N PHE A 98 -17.15 4.96 0.44
CA PHE A 98 -15.82 4.45 0.79
C PHE A 98 -15.91 3.21 1.66
N GLN A 99 -15.12 2.19 1.30
CA GLN A 99 -14.96 0.95 2.04
C GLN A 99 -13.49 0.68 2.29
N ALA A 100 -13.17 0.14 3.47
CA ALA A 100 -11.81 -0.30 3.77
C ALA A 100 -11.47 -1.55 2.95
N VAL A 101 -10.38 -1.48 2.18
CA VAL A 101 -9.87 -2.59 1.35
C VAL A 101 -8.61 -3.22 1.93
N GLY A 102 -7.96 -2.55 2.88
CA GLY A 102 -6.81 -3.08 3.59
C GLY A 102 -6.23 -2.10 4.59
N SER A 103 -5.15 -2.50 5.24
CA SER A 103 -4.38 -1.62 6.12
C SER A 103 -2.91 -1.99 6.15
N VAL A 104 -2.06 -0.99 6.35
CA VAL A 104 -0.61 -1.14 6.52
C VAL A 104 -0.19 -0.48 7.84
N GLN A 105 0.60 -1.21 8.63
CA GLN A 105 1.09 -0.73 9.92
C GLN A 105 2.00 0.49 9.73
N GLY A 106 1.75 1.55 10.50
CA GLY A 106 2.57 2.76 10.54
C GLY A 106 3.86 2.53 11.35
N LYS A 107 4.74 3.53 11.38
CA LYS A 107 5.99 3.48 12.16
C LYS A 107 5.85 4.09 13.56
N GLY A 108 4.66 4.52 13.95
CA GLY A 108 4.44 5.24 15.20
C GLY A 108 4.93 6.68 15.09
N THR A 109 5.91 7.04 15.91
CA THR A 109 6.54 8.36 15.85
C THR A 109 7.92 8.22 15.22
N THR A 110 8.11 8.84 14.06
CA THR A 110 9.39 8.88 13.35
C THR A 110 9.53 10.17 12.57
N THR A 111 10.75 10.69 12.47
CA THR A 111 11.09 11.78 11.54
C THR A 111 11.83 11.27 10.31
N GLU A 112 11.97 9.96 10.16
CA GLU A 112 12.56 9.33 8.98
C GLU A 112 11.51 9.12 7.90
N ILE A 113 11.93 9.34 6.64
CA ILE A 113 11.08 9.10 5.48
C ILE A 113 10.68 7.63 5.44
N SER A 114 9.38 7.37 5.39
CA SER A 114 8.84 6.02 5.24
C SER A 114 8.14 5.86 3.91
N ASN A 115 8.40 4.72 3.26
CA ASN A 115 7.81 4.35 1.99
C ASN A 115 6.87 3.16 2.20
N TYR A 116 5.67 3.26 1.66
CA TYR A 116 4.64 2.26 1.83
C TYR A 116 4.06 1.85 0.49
N THR A 117 3.53 0.62 0.44
CA THR A 117 2.85 0.07 -0.72
C THR A 117 1.69 -0.80 -0.30
N PHE A 118 0.63 -0.80 -1.11
CA PHE A 118 -0.51 -1.70 -0.99
C PHE A 118 -1.01 -2.09 -2.37
N VAL A 119 -1.39 -3.35 -2.56
CA VAL A 119 -1.93 -3.84 -3.83
C VAL A 119 -3.38 -4.27 -3.62
N ASP A 120 -4.30 -3.54 -4.25
CA ASP A 120 -5.70 -3.91 -4.37
C ASP A 120 -5.87 -4.76 -5.62
N LYS A 121 -6.50 -5.94 -5.50
CA LYS A 121 -6.43 -6.99 -6.54
C LYS A 121 -7.77 -7.35 -7.12
N ASN A 122 -7.75 -7.88 -8.35
CA ASN A 122 -8.90 -8.48 -9.03
C ASN A 122 -10.09 -7.52 -9.13
N LEU A 123 -9.82 -6.29 -9.51
CA LEU A 123 -10.80 -5.24 -9.75
C LEU A 123 -11.42 -5.39 -11.13
N SER A 124 -12.70 -5.05 -11.20
CA SER A 124 -13.40 -4.91 -12.47
C SER A 124 -12.97 -3.65 -13.21
N GLU A 125 -13.28 -3.58 -14.50
CA GLU A 125 -13.18 -2.35 -15.27
C GLU A 125 -13.98 -1.22 -14.60
N GLY A 126 -13.37 -0.04 -14.53
CA GLY A 126 -14.02 1.14 -13.98
C GLY A 126 -13.05 2.11 -13.31
N THR A 127 -13.61 3.22 -12.86
CA THR A 127 -12.89 4.26 -12.13
C THR A 127 -13.04 4.06 -10.63
N TYR A 128 -11.91 4.11 -9.94
CA TYR A 128 -11.81 3.94 -8.50
C TYR A 128 -11.15 5.16 -7.87
N THR A 129 -11.72 5.63 -6.77
CA THR A 129 -11.16 6.68 -5.93
C THR A 129 -10.62 6.06 -4.65
N TYR A 130 -9.41 6.46 -4.25
CA TYR A 130 -8.73 5.99 -3.05
C TYR A 130 -8.40 7.15 -2.12
N ARG A 131 -8.38 6.84 -0.82
CA ARG A 131 -7.81 7.70 0.23
C ARG A 131 -7.19 6.86 1.32
N LEU A 132 -6.27 7.47 2.07
CA LEU A 132 -5.73 6.89 3.29
C LEU A 132 -6.50 7.47 4.48
N LYS A 133 -6.93 6.59 5.38
CA LYS A 133 -7.36 6.95 6.73
C LYS A 133 -6.25 6.58 7.70
N GLN A 134 -5.54 7.56 8.21
CA GLN A 134 -4.58 7.35 9.29
C GLN A 134 -5.34 7.13 10.59
N ILE A 135 -4.88 6.17 11.39
CA ILE A 135 -5.37 5.94 12.75
C ILE A 135 -4.16 6.02 13.67
N ASP A 136 -4.28 6.80 14.72
CA ASP A 136 -3.24 6.99 15.73
C ASP A 136 -3.41 6.03 16.92
N PHE A 137 -2.39 5.85 17.75
CA PHE A 137 -2.48 4.96 18.93
C PHE A 137 -3.51 5.43 19.97
N ASP A 138 -3.85 6.72 19.97
CA ASP A 138 -4.91 7.28 20.81
C ASP A 138 -6.33 7.08 20.23
N GLY A 139 -6.44 6.48 19.04
CA GLY A 139 -7.68 6.19 18.35
C GLY A 139 -8.22 7.34 17.49
N THR A 140 -7.56 8.50 17.47
CA THR A 140 -7.91 9.58 16.54
C THR A 140 -7.60 9.18 15.11
N SER A 141 -8.24 9.86 14.14
CA SER A 141 -8.04 9.55 12.73
C SER A 141 -8.12 10.79 11.84
N SER A 142 -7.32 10.79 10.79
CA SER A 142 -7.31 11.82 9.74
C SER A 142 -7.34 11.17 8.36
N PHE A 143 -7.72 11.93 7.34
CA PHE A 143 -7.78 11.46 5.96
C PHE A 143 -6.77 12.20 5.07
N SER A 144 -6.20 11.48 4.10
CA SER A 144 -5.47 12.10 2.99
C SER A 144 -6.42 12.75 1.99
N ASN A 145 -5.84 13.45 1.02
CA ASN A 145 -6.54 13.79 -0.22
C ASN A 145 -6.99 12.51 -0.96
N GLU A 146 -8.05 12.65 -1.74
CA GLU A 146 -8.55 11.61 -2.65
C GLU A 146 -7.72 11.59 -3.93
N ILE A 147 -7.42 10.39 -4.43
CA ILE A 147 -6.78 10.16 -5.74
C ILE A 147 -7.62 9.19 -6.56
N GLU A 148 -7.54 9.30 -7.88
CA GLU A 148 -8.33 8.49 -8.80
C GLU A 148 -7.44 7.68 -9.74
N THR A 149 -7.91 6.49 -10.11
CA THR A 149 -7.31 5.67 -11.16
C THR A 149 -8.38 4.87 -11.88
N THR A 150 -8.12 4.50 -13.14
CA THR A 150 -9.03 3.71 -13.96
C THR A 150 -8.40 2.37 -14.29
N ILE A 151 -9.17 1.31 -14.11
CA ILE A 151 -8.87 -0.03 -14.58
C ILE A 151 -9.48 -0.17 -15.97
N GLU A 152 -8.63 -0.36 -16.97
CA GLU A 152 -9.04 -0.64 -18.35
C GLU A 152 -8.73 -2.10 -18.67
N ILE A 153 -9.75 -2.85 -19.07
CA ILE A 153 -9.60 -4.24 -19.49
C ILE A 153 -9.64 -4.31 -21.03
N PRO A 154 -8.71 -5.03 -21.69
CA PRO A 154 -8.78 -5.19 -23.14
C PRO A 154 -10.09 -5.87 -23.57
N LEU A 155 -10.77 -5.27 -24.54
CA LEU A 155 -12.01 -5.80 -25.10
C LEU A 155 -11.78 -6.97 -26.07
N GLU A 156 -10.58 -7.08 -26.63
CA GLU A 156 -10.23 -8.09 -27.63
C GLU A 156 -8.88 -8.75 -27.32
N TYR A 157 -8.76 -10.03 -27.70
CA TYR A 157 -7.49 -10.71 -27.73
C TYR A 157 -6.65 -10.16 -28.88
N SER A 158 -5.36 -9.96 -28.63
CA SER A 158 -4.43 -9.54 -29.68
C SER A 158 -3.06 -10.16 -29.45
N LEU A 159 -2.39 -10.49 -30.53
CA LEU A 159 -0.96 -10.79 -30.57
C LEU A 159 -0.32 -9.77 -31.49
N ASN A 160 0.53 -8.89 -30.97
CA ASN A 160 1.19 -7.85 -31.74
C ASN A 160 2.37 -8.39 -32.54
N GLN A 161 2.76 -7.63 -33.57
CA GLN A 161 4.02 -7.89 -34.25
C GLN A 161 5.17 -7.68 -33.25
N ASN A 162 6.10 -8.64 -33.20
CA ASN A 162 7.29 -8.49 -32.37
C ASN A 162 8.09 -7.25 -32.80
N TYR A 163 8.70 -6.53 -31.86
CA TYR A 163 9.52 -5.37 -32.15
C TYR A 163 10.85 -5.44 -31.37
N PRO A 164 12.01 -5.25 -32.05
CA PRO A 164 12.15 -5.06 -33.49
C PRO A 164 11.80 -6.32 -34.30
N ASN A 165 11.51 -6.17 -35.60
CA ASN A 165 11.41 -7.27 -36.57
C ASN A 165 11.86 -6.75 -37.96
N PRO A 166 12.97 -7.24 -38.54
CA PRO A 166 13.87 -8.28 -38.02
C PRO A 166 14.55 -7.92 -36.69
N PHE A 167 15.01 -8.91 -35.93
CA PHE A 167 15.64 -8.72 -34.62
C PHE A 167 16.97 -9.46 -34.47
N ASN A 168 17.80 -9.02 -33.51
CA ASN A 168 19.09 -9.63 -33.18
C ASN A 168 19.51 -9.35 -31.71
N PRO A 169 19.79 -10.37 -30.89
CA PRO A 169 19.12 -11.67 -30.86
C PRO A 169 17.80 -11.60 -30.08
N SER A 170 17.44 -10.43 -29.52
CA SER A 170 16.26 -10.25 -28.68
C SER A 170 15.17 -9.41 -29.33
N THR A 171 13.92 -9.75 -29.05
CA THR A 171 12.74 -8.99 -29.46
C THR A 171 11.70 -8.98 -28.35
N ARG A 172 10.78 -8.02 -28.40
CA ARG A 172 9.66 -7.91 -27.47
C ARG A 172 8.37 -8.29 -28.18
N ILE A 173 7.57 -9.14 -27.56
CA ILE A 173 6.24 -9.54 -28.04
C ILE A 173 5.21 -9.01 -27.06
N GLU A 174 4.21 -8.31 -27.57
CA GLU A 174 3.09 -7.80 -26.79
C GLU A 174 1.80 -8.52 -27.18
N TYR A 175 0.93 -8.75 -26.21
CA TYR A 175 -0.36 -9.40 -26.43
C TYR A 175 -1.39 -8.96 -25.38
N SER A 176 -2.67 -9.08 -25.69
CA SER A 176 -3.77 -8.84 -24.75
C SER A 176 -4.59 -10.10 -24.50
N VAL A 177 -5.10 -10.21 -23.27
CA VAL A 177 -6.01 -11.27 -22.82
C VAL A 177 -7.24 -10.57 -22.25
N VAL A 178 -8.43 -11.06 -22.59
CA VAL A 178 -9.70 -10.39 -22.21
C VAL A 178 -10.35 -10.98 -20.96
N SER A 179 -9.91 -12.16 -20.51
CA SER A 179 -10.48 -12.84 -19.34
C SER A 179 -9.44 -13.64 -18.57
N ASN A 180 -9.76 -14.05 -17.33
CA ASN A 180 -8.89 -14.95 -16.58
C ASN A 180 -8.91 -16.35 -17.20
N GLU A 181 -7.82 -16.72 -17.87
CA GLU A 181 -7.71 -18.00 -18.54
C GLU A 181 -6.27 -18.49 -18.68
N TYR A 182 -6.12 -19.74 -19.15
CA TYR A 182 -4.81 -20.31 -19.42
C TYR A 182 -4.29 -19.81 -20.78
N VAL A 183 -3.08 -19.27 -20.79
CA VAL A 183 -2.45 -18.66 -21.95
C VAL A 183 -1.14 -19.38 -22.27
N SER A 184 -0.98 -19.76 -23.54
CA SER A 184 0.25 -20.34 -24.08
C SER A 184 0.78 -19.48 -25.22
N LEU A 185 2.02 -19.00 -25.09
CA LEU A 185 2.75 -18.32 -26.15
C LEU A 185 4.02 -19.12 -26.47
N LYS A 186 4.07 -19.67 -27.67
CA LYS A 186 5.13 -20.60 -28.11
C LYS A 186 5.72 -20.18 -29.43
N VAL A 187 6.99 -20.52 -29.64
CA VAL A 187 7.76 -20.24 -30.86
C VAL A 187 8.06 -21.56 -31.56
N TYR A 188 7.92 -21.55 -32.88
CA TYR A 188 8.10 -22.69 -33.77
C TYR A 188 9.04 -22.32 -34.92
N ASP A 189 9.79 -23.30 -35.41
CA ASP A 189 10.50 -23.20 -36.69
C ASP A 189 9.54 -23.41 -37.89
N LEU A 190 10.06 -23.31 -39.12
CA LEU A 190 9.28 -23.50 -40.34
C LEU A 190 8.79 -24.95 -40.55
N LEU A 191 9.40 -25.93 -39.87
CA LEU A 191 8.98 -27.33 -39.89
C LEU A 191 7.89 -27.62 -38.86
N GLY A 192 7.55 -26.64 -38.01
CA GLY A 192 6.55 -26.76 -36.95
C GLY A 192 7.09 -27.33 -35.64
N ASN A 193 8.41 -27.46 -35.49
CA ASN A 193 9.00 -27.88 -34.22
C ASN A 193 8.93 -26.72 -33.22
N GLU A 194 8.49 -27.00 -32.00
CA GLU A 194 8.53 -26.02 -30.91
C GLU A 194 9.98 -25.79 -30.48
N VAL A 195 10.44 -24.55 -30.59
CA VAL A 195 11.83 -24.16 -30.23
C VAL A 195 11.90 -23.36 -28.93
N ALA A 196 10.78 -22.78 -28.49
CA ALA A 196 10.67 -22.11 -27.19
C ALA A 196 9.21 -22.04 -26.71
N THR A 197 9.03 -22.12 -25.40
CA THR A 197 7.79 -21.72 -24.72
C THR A 197 8.08 -20.43 -23.94
N LEU A 198 7.39 -19.35 -24.28
CA LEU A 198 7.57 -18.03 -23.67
C LEU A 198 6.59 -17.79 -22.52
N VAL A 199 5.38 -18.32 -22.65
CA VAL A 199 4.32 -18.23 -21.64
C VAL A 199 3.55 -19.55 -21.67
N ASN A 200 3.22 -20.09 -20.49
CA ASN A 200 2.43 -21.30 -20.33
C ASN A 200 1.83 -21.35 -18.92
N GLU A 201 0.90 -20.43 -18.65
CA GLU A 201 0.33 -20.24 -17.31
C GLU A 201 -1.04 -19.55 -17.39
N LYS A 202 -1.74 -19.48 -16.25
CA LYS A 202 -2.96 -18.65 -16.13
C LYS A 202 -2.59 -17.17 -16.09
N LYS A 203 -3.37 -16.35 -16.79
CA LYS A 203 -3.25 -14.89 -16.82
C LYS A 203 -4.62 -14.27 -16.59
N ASP A 204 -4.67 -13.19 -15.83
CA ASP A 204 -5.84 -12.33 -15.72
C ASP A 204 -6.05 -11.52 -17.00
N ALA A 205 -7.20 -10.87 -17.13
CA ALA A 205 -7.41 -9.96 -18.26
C ALA A 205 -6.44 -8.78 -18.17
N GLY A 206 -5.81 -8.43 -19.28
CA GLY A 206 -4.75 -7.44 -19.26
C GLY A 206 -3.89 -7.41 -20.51
N LYS A 207 -2.98 -6.45 -20.54
CA LYS A 207 -1.95 -6.31 -21.58
C LYS A 207 -0.64 -6.84 -21.03
N TYR A 208 0.02 -7.67 -21.81
CA TYR A 208 1.23 -8.37 -21.42
C TYR A 208 2.34 -8.13 -22.42
N SER A 209 3.56 -8.30 -21.93
CA SER A 209 4.74 -8.28 -22.77
C SER A 209 5.78 -9.28 -22.30
N VAL A 210 6.36 -9.98 -23.26
CA VAL A 210 7.43 -10.95 -23.02
C VAL A 210 8.63 -10.62 -23.90
N ASN A 211 9.81 -10.70 -23.32
CA ASN A 211 11.06 -10.62 -24.06
C ASN A 211 11.45 -12.02 -24.53
N PHE A 212 11.80 -12.14 -25.81
CA PHE A 212 12.32 -13.36 -26.39
C PHE A 212 13.78 -13.17 -26.75
N ASP A 213 14.66 -13.94 -26.10
CA ASP A 213 16.07 -14.06 -26.48
C ASP A 213 16.28 -15.31 -27.34
N ALA A 214 16.66 -15.10 -28.60
CA ALA A 214 16.93 -16.15 -29.57
C ALA A 214 18.44 -16.38 -29.79
N SER A 215 19.29 -16.01 -28.83
CA SER A 215 20.75 -16.16 -28.90
C SER A 215 21.19 -17.59 -29.23
N LYS A 216 20.41 -18.61 -28.86
CA LYS A 216 20.68 -20.04 -29.14
C LYS A 216 20.10 -20.56 -30.46
N LEU A 217 19.38 -19.74 -31.22
CA LEU A 217 18.75 -20.12 -32.48
C LEU A 217 19.55 -19.62 -33.69
N THR A 218 19.39 -20.26 -34.84
CA THR A 218 20.01 -19.84 -36.11
C THR A 218 19.21 -18.71 -36.76
N SER A 219 19.85 -17.86 -37.57
CA SER A 219 19.11 -16.87 -38.37
C SER A 219 18.07 -17.56 -39.25
N GLY A 220 16.89 -16.93 -39.39
CA GLY A 220 15.78 -17.54 -40.11
C GLY A 220 14.43 -16.95 -39.74
N VAL A 221 13.39 -17.52 -40.35
CA VAL A 221 12.00 -17.19 -40.07
C VAL A 221 11.46 -18.13 -39.00
N TYR A 222 10.80 -17.55 -38.00
CA TYR A 222 10.11 -18.28 -36.94
C TYR A 222 8.65 -17.87 -36.90
N ILE A 223 7.80 -18.75 -36.39
CA ILE A 223 6.39 -18.50 -36.15
C ILE A 223 6.17 -18.50 -34.65
N TYR A 224 5.47 -17.51 -34.12
CA TYR A 224 5.02 -17.54 -32.75
C TYR A 224 3.49 -17.57 -32.71
N LYS A 225 2.96 -18.34 -31.77
CA LYS A 225 1.54 -18.64 -31.63
C LYS A 225 1.09 -18.33 -30.22
N LEU A 226 0.10 -17.44 -30.10
CA LEU A 226 -0.68 -17.25 -28.90
C LEU A 226 -1.88 -18.19 -28.96
N SER A 227 -2.13 -18.92 -27.90
CA SER A 227 -3.27 -19.82 -27.76
C SER A 227 -3.88 -19.67 -26.38
N THR A 228 -5.19 -19.49 -26.36
CA THR A 228 -6.03 -19.51 -25.17
C THR A 228 -7.19 -20.49 -25.40
N ASN A 229 -8.18 -20.55 -24.50
CA ASN A 229 -9.32 -21.45 -24.67
C ASN A 229 -10.18 -21.09 -25.90
N ASN A 230 -10.34 -19.80 -26.16
CA ASN A 230 -11.25 -19.29 -27.19
C ASN A 230 -10.53 -18.53 -28.33
N PHE A 231 -9.21 -18.38 -28.26
CA PHE A 231 -8.45 -17.58 -29.22
C PHE A 231 -7.14 -18.26 -29.63
N ILE A 232 -6.86 -18.27 -30.92
CA ILE A 232 -5.56 -18.68 -31.47
C ILE A 232 -5.15 -17.65 -32.52
N GLN A 233 -3.95 -17.09 -32.37
CA GLN A 233 -3.36 -16.21 -33.37
C GLN A 233 -1.88 -16.55 -33.57
N THR A 234 -1.43 -16.46 -34.82
CA THR A 234 -0.04 -16.70 -35.20
C THR A 234 0.54 -15.50 -35.91
N LYS A 235 1.84 -15.26 -35.72
CA LYS A 235 2.61 -14.25 -36.44
C LYS A 235 4.00 -14.78 -36.77
N LYS A 236 4.62 -14.17 -37.79
CA LYS A 236 5.98 -14.50 -38.24
C LYS A 236 6.97 -13.46 -37.72
N MET A 237 8.18 -13.90 -37.40
CA MET A 237 9.30 -13.04 -37.04
C MET A 237 10.57 -13.50 -37.76
N MET A 238 11.51 -12.57 -37.96
CA MET A 238 12.78 -12.81 -38.64
C MET A 238 13.95 -12.53 -37.70
N LEU A 239 14.72 -13.56 -37.40
CA LEU A 239 15.98 -13.45 -36.66
C LEU A 239 17.13 -13.26 -37.66
N VAL A 240 17.91 -12.21 -37.48
CA VAL A 240 19.13 -11.93 -38.26
C VAL A 240 20.30 -11.90 -37.28
N LYS A 241 21.38 -12.61 -37.57
CA LYS A 241 22.62 -12.58 -36.78
C LYS A 241 23.74 -12.00 -37.60
#